data_AF-A0A973HMJ0-F1
#
_entry.id   AF-A0A973HMJ0-F1
#
_cell.length_a   1.000
_cell.length_b   1.000
_cell.length_c   1.000
_cell.angle_alpha   90.00
_cell.angle_beta   90.00
_cell.angle_gamma   90.00
#
_symmetry.space_group_name_H-M   'P 1'
#
loop_
_entity.id
_entity.type
_entity.pdbx_description
1 polymer ?
#
loop_
_entity_poly.entity_id
_entity_poly.type
_entity_poly.pdbx_seq_one_letter_code
_entity_poly.pdbx_strand_id
1 'polypeptide(L)'
;MQTTQDRQKRISQYRFLGLFGFFGLIILMFVWQLWLTPEKLQDHTQSQALAELTAMADVNPELLPQVEAEKLKWLERQASHESNPLAKAFIWILPLLFPFYGLIKGKPYTAAWSNFVVMIYYMHSLTIMYTDPDERYLAILEFALANCMLFGNGLYARMQGKELGLGLDKLKVVMAEEKEREEAYKAQHKD
;
A
#
# COMPACT_ATOMS: atom_id res chain seq x y z
N MET A 1 2.38 -6.09 37.68
CA MET A 1 1.76 -7.06 36.73
C MET A 1 0.59 -6.37 36.06
N GLN A 2 0.54 -6.25 34.73
CA GLN A 2 -0.68 -5.79 34.06
C GLN A 2 -1.75 -6.87 34.20
N THR A 3 -2.97 -6.49 34.59
CA THR A 3 -4.07 -7.44 34.63
C THR A 3 -4.35 -7.98 33.22
N THR A 4 -4.84 -9.21 33.12
CA THR A 4 -5.20 -9.82 31.82
C THR A 4 -6.20 -8.94 31.05
N GLN A 5 -7.08 -8.24 31.77
CA GLN A 5 -8.05 -7.29 31.22
C GLN A 5 -7.39 -6.05 30.58
N ASP A 6 -6.39 -5.44 31.23
CA ASP A 6 -5.67 -4.27 30.69
C ASP A 6 -4.95 -4.59 29.37
N ARG A 7 -4.42 -5.81 29.28
CA ARG A 7 -3.70 -6.29 28.09
C ARG A 7 -4.64 -6.49 26.91
N GLN A 8 -5.78 -7.15 27.13
CA GLN A 8 -6.80 -7.33 26.11
C GLN A 8 -7.35 -5.99 25.60
N LYS A 9 -7.59 -5.03 26.49
CA LYS A 9 -8.04 -3.69 26.11
C LYS A 9 -7.05 -3.01 25.15
N ARG A 10 -5.75 -3.06 25.48
CA ARG A 10 -4.70 -2.49 24.61
C ARG A 10 -4.64 -3.18 23.24
N ILE A 11 -4.74 -4.51 23.21
CA ILE A 11 -4.76 -5.27 21.95
C ILE A 11 -5.93 -4.85 21.07
N SER A 12 -7.12 -4.69 21.67
CA SER A 12 -8.29 -4.18 20.95
C SER A 12 -8.08 -2.77 20.42
N GLN A 13 -7.41 -1.89 21.18
CA GLN A 13 -7.07 -0.53 20.73
C GLN A 13 -6.10 -0.52 19.55
N TYR A 14 -5.03 -1.33 19.58
CA TYR A 14 -4.10 -1.42 18.45
C TYR A 14 -4.74 -2.04 17.20
N ARG A 15 -5.63 -3.02 17.39
CA ARG A 15 -6.44 -3.56 16.29
C ARG A 15 -7.34 -2.49 15.69
N PHE A 16 -7.99 -1.69 16.51
CA PHE A 16 -8.82 -0.58 16.04
C PHE A 16 -8.00 0.46 15.29
N LEU A 17 -6.81 0.82 15.79
CA LEU A 17 -5.89 1.73 15.10
C LEU A 17 -5.47 1.19 13.72
N GLY A 18 -5.14 -0.11 13.65
CA GLY A 18 -4.80 -0.77 12.40
C GLY A 18 -5.96 -0.82 11.40
N LEU A 19 -7.16 -1.14 11.87
CA LEU A 19 -8.38 -1.15 11.06
C LEU A 19 -8.76 0.26 10.58
N PHE A 20 -8.62 1.27 11.44
CA PHE A 20 -8.87 2.66 11.07
C PHE A 20 -7.95 3.11 9.94
N GLY A 21 -6.65 2.83 10.05
CA GLY A 21 -5.70 3.11 8.96
C GLY A 21 -6.04 2.36 7.67
N PHE A 22 -6.43 1.09 7.79
CA PHE A 22 -6.80 0.25 6.65
C PHE A 22 -8.06 0.74 5.90
N PHE A 23 -9.16 0.97 6.61
CA PHE A 23 -10.39 1.51 5.99
C PHE A 23 -10.17 2.93 5.49
N GLY A 24 -9.41 3.74 6.23
CA GLY A 24 -9.00 5.07 5.78
C GLY A 24 -8.26 5.02 4.45
N LEU A 25 -7.29 4.10 4.29
CA LEU A 25 -6.55 3.93 3.04
C LEU A 25 -7.45 3.48 1.88
N ILE A 26 -8.39 2.55 2.10
CA ILE A 26 -9.35 2.14 1.07
C ILE A 26 -10.18 3.33 0.61
N ILE A 27 -10.77 4.06 1.56
CA ILE A 27 -11.64 5.20 1.28
C ILE A 27 -10.83 6.30 0.58
N LEU A 28 -9.63 6.61 1.07
CA LEU A 28 -8.75 7.59 0.45
C LEU A 28 -8.37 7.17 -0.96
N MET A 29 -8.01 5.91 -1.20
CA MET A 29 -7.71 5.41 -2.55
C MET A 29 -8.92 5.52 -3.47
N PHE A 30 -10.11 5.17 -2.99
CA PHE A 30 -11.32 5.27 -3.81
C PHE A 30 -11.66 6.72 -4.16
N VAL A 31 -11.59 7.62 -3.17
CA VAL A 31 -11.78 9.05 -3.36
C VAL A 31 -10.72 9.62 -4.30
N TRP A 32 -9.45 9.26 -4.13
CA TRP A 32 -8.37 9.76 -4.97
C TRP A 32 -8.51 9.25 -6.42
N GLN A 33 -8.79 7.97 -6.63
CA GLN A 33 -8.90 7.38 -7.97
C GLN A 33 -10.16 7.81 -8.74
N LEU A 34 -11.29 8.07 -8.07
CA LEU A 34 -12.55 8.41 -8.75
C LEU A 34 -12.87 9.90 -8.76
N TRP A 35 -12.45 10.63 -7.73
CA TRP A 35 -12.78 12.05 -7.59
C TRP A 35 -11.63 12.95 -8.06
N LEU A 36 -10.38 12.55 -7.83
CA LEU A 36 -9.20 13.37 -8.14
C LEU A 36 -8.41 12.89 -9.36
N THR A 37 -8.88 11.83 -10.02
CA THR A 37 -8.31 11.35 -11.29
C THR A 37 -9.24 11.55 -12.50
N PRO A 38 -9.84 12.73 -12.74
CA PRO A 38 -10.00 13.14 -14.12
C PRO A 38 -8.65 13.76 -14.54
N GLU A 39 -7.99 13.27 -15.59
CA GLU A 39 -7.55 14.24 -16.60
C GLU A 39 -6.44 15.26 -16.24
N LYS A 40 -5.71 15.13 -15.12
CA LYS A 40 -4.63 16.10 -14.77
C LYS A 40 -3.39 16.06 -15.68
N LEU A 41 -3.45 15.31 -16.77
CA LEU A 41 -2.50 15.36 -17.86
C LEU A 41 -3.22 15.56 -19.19
N GLN A 42 -4.03 16.60 -19.30
CA GLN A 42 -4.01 17.42 -20.53
C GLN A 42 -2.67 18.18 -20.59
N ASP A 43 -1.60 17.39 -20.55
CA ASP A 43 -0.22 17.57 -20.97
C ASP A 43 0.32 19.02 -20.95
N HIS A 44 1.10 19.35 -19.92
CA HIS A 44 1.96 20.54 -19.93
C HIS A 44 2.96 20.51 -21.10
N THR A 45 3.29 19.34 -21.64
CA THR A 45 4.05 19.13 -22.88
C THR A 45 3.21 19.21 -24.16
N GLN A 46 1.92 18.88 -24.15
CA GLN A 46 1.01 19.00 -25.31
C GLN A 46 0.54 20.42 -25.47
N SER A 47 0.11 21.08 -24.39
CA SER A 47 -0.26 22.50 -24.44
C SER A 47 0.88 23.32 -25.00
N GLN A 48 2.13 22.99 -24.64
CA GLN A 48 3.33 23.59 -25.21
C GLN A 48 3.57 23.18 -26.67
N ALA A 49 3.59 21.90 -27.03
CA ALA A 49 3.84 21.47 -28.43
C ALA A 49 2.73 21.93 -29.41
N LEU A 50 1.47 21.89 -28.99
CA LEU A 50 0.34 22.44 -29.75
C LEU A 50 0.40 23.97 -29.83
N ALA A 51 0.81 24.65 -28.75
CA ALA A 51 0.99 26.10 -28.77
C ALA A 51 2.15 26.50 -29.70
N GLU A 52 3.25 25.76 -29.70
CA GLU A 52 4.38 25.95 -30.60
C GLU A 52 3.98 25.71 -32.06
N LEU A 53 3.31 24.59 -32.36
CA LEU A 53 2.82 24.28 -33.72
C LEU A 53 1.79 25.31 -34.21
N THR A 54 0.92 25.78 -33.33
CA THR A 54 -0.07 26.81 -33.67
C THR A 54 0.60 28.17 -33.86
N ALA A 55 1.63 28.50 -33.07
CA ALA A 55 2.45 29.71 -33.26
C ALA A 55 3.28 29.66 -34.55
N MET A 56 3.80 28.48 -34.94
CA MET A 56 4.49 28.29 -36.23
C MET A 56 3.53 28.42 -37.42
N ALA A 57 2.29 27.97 -37.28
CA ALA A 57 1.24 28.15 -38.29
C ALA A 57 0.81 29.62 -38.44
N ASP A 58 0.85 30.41 -37.35
CA ASP A 58 0.56 31.85 -37.37
C ASP A 58 1.65 32.64 -38.12
N VAL A 59 2.91 32.20 -38.02
CA VAL A 59 4.06 32.76 -38.76
C VAL A 59 4.09 32.27 -40.22
N ASN A 60 3.66 31.04 -40.49
CA ASN A 60 3.59 30.47 -41.83
C ASN A 60 2.23 29.78 -42.08
N PRO A 61 1.28 30.47 -42.75
CA PRO A 61 -0.06 29.96 -43.01
C PRO A 61 -0.12 28.67 -43.86
N GLU A 62 0.95 28.34 -44.59
CA GLU A 62 1.00 27.14 -45.43
C GLU A 62 1.09 25.83 -44.62
N LEU A 63 1.51 25.92 -43.34
CA LEU A 63 1.63 24.77 -42.43
C LEU A 63 0.33 24.38 -41.73
N LEU A 64 -0.72 25.23 -41.79
CA LEU A 64 -2.03 24.98 -41.17
C LEU A 64 -2.59 23.55 -41.39
N PRO A 65 -2.65 23.02 -42.63
CA PRO A 65 -3.22 21.70 -42.88
C PRO A 65 -2.39 20.56 -42.27
N GLN A 66 -1.07 20.73 -42.16
CA GLN A 66 -0.19 19.71 -41.55
C GLN A 66 -0.35 19.71 -40.04
N VAL A 67 -0.43 20.90 -39.43
CA VAL A 67 -0.66 21.07 -38.00
C VAL A 67 -2.00 20.44 -37.62
N GLU A 68 -3.07 20.71 -38.35
CA GLU A 68 -4.40 20.12 -38.10
C GLU A 68 -4.39 18.58 -38.23
N ALA A 69 -3.68 18.03 -39.22
CA ALA A 69 -3.54 16.59 -39.38
C ALA A 69 -2.78 15.94 -38.20
N GLU A 70 -1.75 16.60 -37.67
CA GLU A 70 -1.08 16.15 -36.45
C GLU A 70 -1.99 16.25 -35.24
N LYS A 71 -2.72 17.37 -35.06
CA LYS A 71 -3.72 17.52 -34.00
C LYS A 71 -4.69 16.35 -33.98
N LEU A 72 -5.20 15.95 -35.16
CA LEU A 72 -6.11 14.82 -35.30
C LEU A 72 -5.46 13.48 -34.88
N LYS A 73 -4.24 13.20 -35.37
CA LYS A 73 -3.49 11.98 -35.01
C LYS A 73 -3.16 11.91 -33.51
N TRP A 74 -2.95 13.05 -32.87
CA TRP A 74 -2.73 13.12 -31.42
C TRP A 74 -4.02 12.84 -30.65
N LEU A 75 -5.15 13.42 -31.08
CA LEU A 75 -6.47 13.15 -30.49
C LEU A 75 -6.85 11.66 -30.60
N GLU A 76 -6.59 11.03 -31.75
CA GLU A 76 -6.81 9.59 -31.95
C GLU A 76 -5.92 8.73 -31.03
N ARG A 77 -4.64 9.10 -30.86
CA ARG A 77 -3.74 8.42 -29.91
C ARG A 77 -4.23 8.56 -28.48
N GLN A 78 -4.71 9.73 -28.07
CA GLN A 78 -5.26 9.93 -26.74
C GLN A 78 -6.50 9.08 -26.50
N ALA A 79 -7.44 9.07 -27.44
CA ALA A 79 -8.62 8.21 -27.37
C ALA A 79 -8.25 6.72 -27.26
N SER A 80 -7.15 6.29 -27.90
CA SER A 80 -6.65 4.91 -27.79
C SER A 80 -5.96 4.60 -26.44
N HIS A 81 -5.48 5.63 -25.73
CA HIS A 81 -4.79 5.52 -24.44
C HIS A 81 -5.67 5.91 -23.24
N GLU A 82 -6.96 6.14 -23.43
CA GLU A 82 -7.91 6.26 -22.31
C GLU A 82 -7.92 4.95 -21.51
N SER A 83 -7.04 4.87 -20.52
CA SER A 83 -7.02 3.77 -19.58
C SER A 83 -8.32 3.83 -18.79
N ASN A 84 -9.12 2.76 -18.85
CA ASN A 84 -10.36 2.66 -18.10
C ASN A 84 -10.09 3.05 -16.62
N PRO A 85 -10.66 4.15 -16.10
CA PRO A 85 -10.38 4.64 -14.74
C PRO A 85 -10.68 3.57 -13.68
N LEU A 86 -11.67 2.71 -13.96
CA LEU A 86 -12.01 1.58 -13.11
C LEU A 86 -10.88 0.53 -13.11
N ALA A 87 -10.29 0.22 -14.26
CA ALA A 87 -9.18 -0.73 -14.35
C ALA A 87 -7.96 -0.26 -13.54
N LYS A 88 -7.64 1.03 -13.60
CA LYS A 88 -6.60 1.64 -12.74
C LYS A 88 -6.95 1.50 -11.26
N ALA A 89 -8.19 1.83 -10.87
CA ALA A 89 -8.65 1.68 -9.49
C ALA A 89 -8.55 0.22 -9.01
N PHE A 90 -8.91 -0.76 -9.84
CA PHE A 90 -8.79 -2.18 -9.50
C PHE A 90 -7.34 -2.60 -9.27
N ILE A 91 -6.39 -2.16 -10.11
CA ILE A 91 -4.96 -2.49 -9.94
C ILE A 91 -4.44 -2.00 -8.58
N TRP A 92 -4.84 -0.80 -8.17
CA TRP A 92 -4.40 -0.23 -6.89
C TRP A 92 -5.19 -0.73 -5.68
N ILE A 93 -6.45 -1.15 -5.83
CA ILE A 93 -7.28 -1.65 -4.71
C ILE A 93 -7.04 -3.14 -4.45
N LEU A 94 -6.74 -3.93 -5.48
CA LEU A 94 -6.63 -5.38 -5.40
C LEU A 94 -5.59 -5.87 -4.38
N PRO A 95 -4.37 -5.29 -4.28
CA PRO A 95 -3.41 -5.65 -3.24
C PRO A 95 -3.94 -5.39 -1.83
N LEU A 96 -4.69 -4.31 -1.64
CA LEU A 96 -5.25 -3.90 -0.35
C LEU A 96 -6.51 -4.70 0.03
N LEU A 97 -7.20 -5.31 -0.93
CA LEU A 97 -8.34 -6.19 -0.69
C LEU A 97 -7.92 -7.55 -0.12
N PHE A 98 -6.72 -8.05 -0.46
CA PHE A 98 -6.23 -9.34 0.04
C PHE A 98 -6.15 -9.42 1.58
N PRO A 99 -5.57 -8.45 2.31
CA PRO A 99 -5.55 -8.48 3.77
C PRO A 99 -6.90 -8.17 4.43
N PHE A 100 -7.91 -7.68 3.69
CA PHE A 100 -9.23 -7.28 4.20
C PHE A 100 -9.86 -8.35 5.09
N TYR A 101 -9.99 -9.56 4.54
CA TYR A 101 -10.70 -10.65 5.19
C TYR A 101 -10.00 -11.11 6.48
N GLY A 102 -8.67 -11.17 6.48
CA GLY A 102 -7.93 -11.65 7.64
C GLY A 102 -7.75 -10.59 8.73
N LEU A 103 -7.73 -9.29 8.37
CA LEU A 103 -7.72 -8.18 9.34
C LEU A 103 -9.04 -8.12 10.12
N ILE A 104 -10.19 -8.29 9.46
CA ILE A 104 -11.50 -8.32 10.12
C ILE A 104 -11.61 -9.50 11.08
N LYS A 105 -11.09 -10.67 10.67
CA LYS A 105 -11.04 -11.87 11.51
C LYS A 105 -10.03 -11.79 12.66
N GLY A 106 -9.20 -10.74 12.74
CA GLY A 106 -8.23 -10.57 13.82
C GLY A 106 -7.16 -11.67 13.85
N LYS A 107 -6.75 -12.20 12.70
CA LYS A 107 -5.65 -13.17 12.65
C LYS A 107 -4.31 -12.43 12.73
N PRO A 108 -3.47 -12.67 13.75
CA PRO A 108 -2.20 -11.94 13.89
C PRO A 108 -1.24 -12.17 12.74
N TYR A 109 -1.30 -13.34 12.09
CA TYR A 109 -0.55 -13.61 10.87
C TYR A 109 -0.92 -12.65 9.73
N THR A 110 -2.21 -12.39 9.51
CA THR A 110 -2.65 -11.44 8.47
C THR A 110 -2.26 -10.01 8.84
N ALA A 111 -2.31 -9.64 10.11
CA ALA A 111 -1.83 -8.33 10.55
C ALA A 111 -0.33 -8.14 10.24
N ALA A 112 0.50 -9.14 10.54
CA ALA A 112 1.92 -9.11 10.18
C ALA A 112 2.12 -9.03 8.66
N TRP A 113 1.41 -9.85 7.89
CA TRP A 113 1.52 -9.88 6.43
C TRP A 113 1.02 -8.59 5.76
N SER A 114 -0.04 -7.97 6.30
CA SER A 114 -0.61 -6.73 5.77
C SER A 114 0.37 -5.55 5.81
N ASN A 115 1.37 -5.59 6.70
CA ASN A 115 2.42 -4.58 6.75
C ASN A 115 3.32 -4.60 5.50
N PHE A 116 3.45 -5.74 4.80
CA PHE A 116 4.17 -5.77 3.53
C PHE A 116 3.37 -5.05 2.44
N VAL A 117 2.05 -5.24 2.41
CA VAL A 117 1.16 -4.57 1.45
C VAL A 117 1.18 -3.06 1.69
N VAL A 118 1.07 -2.62 2.95
CA VAL A 118 1.03 -1.18 3.26
C VAL A 118 2.32 -0.46 2.85
N MET A 119 3.45 -1.17 2.73
CA MET A 119 4.73 -0.58 2.33
C MET A 119 4.70 -0.04 0.89
N ILE A 120 3.91 -0.64 -0.01
CA ILE A 120 3.75 -0.15 -1.39
C ILE A 120 3.09 1.24 -1.38
N TYR A 121 2.04 1.41 -0.57
CA TYR A 121 1.33 2.68 -0.40
C TYR A 121 2.17 3.71 0.37
N TYR A 122 2.95 3.25 1.35
CA TYR A 122 3.90 4.09 2.07
C TYR A 122 4.93 4.70 1.11
N MET A 123 5.51 3.88 0.22
CA MET A 123 6.43 4.37 -0.80
C MET A 123 5.73 5.28 -1.80
N HIS A 124 4.52 4.92 -2.25
CA HIS A 124 3.72 5.75 -3.16
C HIS A 124 3.48 7.16 -2.60
N SER A 125 3.04 7.25 -1.35
CA SER A 125 2.82 8.52 -0.68
C SER A 125 4.09 9.37 -0.60
N LEU A 126 5.25 8.77 -0.34
CA LEU A 126 6.53 9.48 -0.30
C LEU A 126 6.95 10.00 -1.68
N THR A 127 6.71 9.22 -2.73
CA THR A 127 6.99 9.64 -4.11
C THR A 127 6.14 10.84 -4.49
N ILE A 128 4.81 10.76 -4.35
CA ILE A 128 3.90 11.86 -4.70
C ILE A 128 4.18 13.11 -3.86
N MET A 129 4.51 12.93 -2.57
CA MET A 129 4.87 14.05 -1.69
C MET A 129 6.13 14.81 -2.18
N TYR A 130 7.01 14.15 -2.95
CA TYR A 130 8.21 14.74 -3.53
C TYR A 130 8.00 15.24 -4.97
N THR A 131 7.28 14.49 -5.81
CA THR A 131 7.15 14.77 -7.25
C THR A 131 6.06 15.80 -7.56
N ASP A 132 4.96 15.78 -6.83
CA ASP A 132 3.74 16.50 -7.21
C ASP A 132 3.25 17.40 -6.08
N PRO A 133 3.55 18.72 -6.11
CA PRO A 133 3.15 19.65 -5.05
C PRO A 133 1.63 19.80 -4.91
N ASP A 134 0.88 19.61 -6.01
CA ASP A 134 -0.58 19.75 -6.03
C ASP A 134 -1.30 18.60 -5.30
N GLU A 135 -0.70 17.40 -5.30
CA GLU A 135 -1.25 16.21 -4.65
C GLU A 135 -0.63 15.93 -3.28
N ARG A 136 0.29 16.78 -2.85
CA ARG A 136 1.07 16.63 -1.63
C ARG A 136 0.22 16.49 -0.37
N TYR A 137 -0.90 17.21 -0.27
CA TYR A 137 -1.80 17.12 0.88
C TYR A 137 -2.46 15.74 1.00
N LEU A 138 -2.86 15.15 -0.13
CA LEU A 138 -3.43 13.80 -0.19
C LEU A 138 -2.36 12.77 0.14
N ALA A 139 -1.15 12.94 -0.39
CA ALA A 139 -0.01 12.08 -0.10
C ALA A 139 0.37 12.12 1.39
N ILE A 140 0.34 13.29 2.04
CA ILE A 140 0.59 13.41 3.50
C ILE A 140 -0.49 12.67 4.29
N LEU A 141 -1.75 12.76 3.87
CA LEU A 141 -2.86 12.06 4.52
C LEU A 141 -2.77 10.54 4.31
N GLU A 142 -2.41 10.08 3.11
CA GLU A 142 -2.10 8.68 2.81
C GLU A 142 -0.97 8.18 3.71
N PHE A 143 0.13 8.94 3.78
CA PHE A 143 1.27 8.62 4.63
C PHE A 143 0.87 8.50 6.10
N ALA A 144 0.06 9.42 6.62
CA ALA A 144 -0.43 9.36 7.99
C ALA A 144 -1.27 8.11 8.26
N LEU A 145 -2.19 7.75 7.36
CA LEU A 145 -3.01 6.54 7.47
C LEU A 145 -2.18 5.26 7.34
N ALA A 146 -1.19 5.25 6.44
CA ALA A 146 -0.24 4.16 6.29
C ALA A 146 0.58 3.95 7.58
N ASN A 147 1.02 5.03 8.24
CA ASN A 147 1.67 4.95 9.53
C ASN A 147 0.74 4.35 10.60
N CYS A 148 -0.51 4.82 10.70
CA CYS A 148 -1.49 4.26 11.63
C CYS A 148 -1.69 2.75 11.42
N MET A 149 -1.80 2.30 10.16
CA MET A 149 -1.93 0.90 9.83
C MET A 149 -0.66 0.10 10.15
N LEU A 150 0.51 0.61 9.78
CA LEU A 150 1.81 -0.04 9.97
C LEU A 150 2.09 -0.30 11.47
N PHE A 151 1.91 0.72 12.31
CA PHE A 151 2.12 0.60 13.76
C PHE A 151 0.98 -0.15 14.44
N GLY A 152 -0.27 0.07 14.04
CA GLY A 152 -1.44 -0.63 14.59
C GLY A 152 -1.34 -2.14 14.38
N ASN A 153 -1.11 -2.58 13.15
CA ASN A 153 -1.01 -3.99 12.81
C ASN A 153 0.28 -4.62 13.34
N GLY A 154 1.40 -3.90 13.32
CA GLY A 154 2.68 -4.40 13.85
C GLY A 154 2.64 -4.65 15.36
N LEU A 155 2.11 -3.70 16.13
CA LEU A 155 1.96 -3.83 17.58
C LEU A 155 0.92 -4.91 17.92
N TYR A 156 -0.20 -4.93 17.20
CA TYR A 156 -1.24 -5.94 17.36
C TYR A 156 -0.69 -7.36 17.13
N ALA A 157 0.01 -7.61 16.01
CA ALA A 157 0.57 -8.92 15.70
C ALA A 157 1.56 -9.40 16.77
N ARG A 158 2.43 -8.50 17.26
CA ARG A 158 3.41 -8.82 18.31
C ARG A 158 2.75 -9.15 19.65
N MET A 159 1.71 -8.43 20.03
CA MET A 159 1.01 -8.67 21.30
C MET A 159 0.15 -9.93 21.25
N GLN A 160 -0.63 -10.10 20.18
CA GLN A 160 -1.48 -11.26 19.97
C GLN A 160 -0.66 -12.55 19.79
N GLY A 161 0.51 -12.48 19.15
CA GLY A 161 1.43 -13.62 19.04
C GLY A 161 1.97 -14.10 20.39
N LYS A 162 2.16 -13.18 21.36
CA LYS A 162 2.53 -13.55 22.74
C LYS A 162 1.37 -14.18 23.51
N GLU A 163 0.13 -13.80 23.23
CA GLU A 163 -1.05 -14.35 23.91
C GLU A 163 -1.45 -15.73 23.42
N LEU A 164 -1.25 -16.01 22.13
CA LEU A 164 -1.51 -17.32 21.55
C LEU A 164 -0.46 -18.38 21.94
N GLY A 165 0.58 -18.01 22.68
CA GLY A 165 1.66 -18.93 23.05
C GLY A 165 2.46 -19.45 21.85
N LEU A 166 2.37 -18.80 20.68
CA LEU A 166 3.08 -19.16 19.44
C LEU A 166 4.61 -18.94 19.52
N GLY A 167 5.14 -18.60 20.69
CA GLY A 167 6.58 -18.49 20.89
C GLY A 167 7.19 -19.88 20.98
N LEU A 168 8.15 -20.17 20.11
CA LEU A 168 9.00 -21.35 20.27
C LEU A 168 9.79 -21.23 21.57
N ASP A 169 9.96 -22.36 22.27
CA ASP A 169 10.83 -22.42 23.43
C ASP A 169 12.24 -21.96 23.07
N LYS A 170 12.93 -21.39 24.07
CA LYS A 170 14.29 -20.90 23.86
C LYS A 170 15.14 -22.06 23.37
N LEU A 171 15.83 -21.87 22.24
CA LEU A 171 16.68 -22.88 21.61
C LEU A 171 17.64 -23.56 22.60
N LYS A 172 18.16 -22.84 23.59
CA LYS A 172 19.04 -23.39 24.63
C LYS A 172 18.38 -24.47 25.49
N VAL A 173 17.09 -24.33 25.77
CA VAL A 173 16.31 -25.30 26.55
C VAL A 173 16.07 -26.55 25.69
N VAL A 174 15.60 -26.34 24.46
CA VAL A 174 15.36 -27.44 23.50
C VAL A 174 16.63 -28.25 23.25
N MET A 175 17.77 -27.58 23.03
CA MET A 175 19.07 -28.24 22.82
C MET A 175 19.55 -29.01 24.06
N ALA A 176 19.29 -28.51 25.27
CA ALA A 176 19.63 -29.23 26.50
C ALA A 176 18.77 -30.51 26.62
N GLU A 177 17.47 -30.41 26.39
CA GLU A 177 16.56 -31.57 26.40
C GLU A 177 16.88 -32.59 25.31
N GLU A 178 17.23 -32.15 24.09
CA GLU A 178 17.68 -33.05 23.03
C GLU A 178 19.00 -33.73 23.36
N LYS A 179 19.97 -33.00 23.92
CA LYS A 179 21.24 -33.57 24.38
C LYS A 179 21.02 -34.62 25.49
N GLU A 180 20.16 -34.33 26.47
CA GLU A 180 19.79 -35.28 27.52
C GLU A 180 19.10 -36.52 26.96
N ARG A 181 18.18 -36.36 25.99
CA ARG A 181 17.56 -37.47 25.26
C ARG A 181 18.59 -38.32 24.51
N GLU A 182 19.55 -37.69 23.84
CA GLU A 182 20.63 -38.39 23.15
C GLU A 182 21.54 -39.16 24.11
N GLU A 183 21.91 -38.56 25.24
CA GLU A 183 22.73 -39.21 26.27
C GLU A 183 22.00 -40.40 26.90
N ALA A 184 20.71 -40.27 27.20
CA ALA A 184 19.86 -41.35 27.69
C ALA A 184 19.71 -42.48 26.65
N TYR A 185 19.49 -42.14 25.37
CA TYR A 185 19.41 -43.11 24.28
C TYR A 185 20.72 -43.89 24.12
N LYS A 186 21.86 -43.18 24.12
CA LYS A 186 23.21 -43.77 24.05
C LYS A 186 23.50 -44.66 25.26
N ALA A 187 23.02 -44.32 26.45
CA ALA A 187 23.18 -45.14 27.65
C ALA A 187 22.36 -46.44 27.60
N GLN A 188 21.16 -46.41 26.99
CA GLN A 188 20.31 -47.60 26.84
C GLN A 188 20.77 -48.58 25.76
N HIS A 189 21.48 -48.12 24.71
CA HIS A 189 21.89 -48.93 23.56
C HIS A 189 23.40 -49.21 23.54
N LYS A 190 24.04 -49.20 24.72
CA LYS A 190 25.47 -49.45 24.88
C LYS A 190 25.70 -50.92 25.25
N ASP A 191 25.41 -51.81 24.31
CA ASP A 191 25.78 -53.23 24.34
C ASP A 191 26.88 -53.51 23.29
#